data_AF-A0AA88JFF6-F1
#
_entry.id   AF-A0AA88JFF6-F1
#
_cell.length_a   1.000
_cell.length_b   1.000
_cell.length_c   1.000
_cell.angle_alpha   90.00
_cell.angle_beta   90.00
_cell.angle_gamma   90.00
#
_symmetry.space_group_name_H-M   'P 1'
#
loop_
_entity.id
_entity.type
_entity.pdbx_description
1 polymer ?
#
loop_
_entity_poly.entity_id
_entity_poly.type
_entity_poly.pdbx_seq_one_letter_code
_entity_poly.pdbx_strand_id
1 'polypeptide(L)'
;MLAFYEASHLRLHGDETLEEALVFTTTHLKTAASKTTDRMSEQIICALKQPLRKSPERLQARQYIAIYQDEVSHNKALLELAKLDFNLLQSLHKEELAQILR
;
A
#
# COMPACT_ATOMS: atom_id res chain seq x y z
N MET A 1 11.48 -3.65 -9.01
CA MET A 1 10.79 -4.93 -8.73
C MET A 1 9.39 -4.71 -8.17
N LEU A 2 9.23 -4.07 -7.01
CA LEU A 2 7.91 -3.83 -6.38
C LEU A 2 6.95 -3.02 -7.27
N ALA A 3 7.41 -1.92 -7.87
CA ALA A 3 6.59 -1.13 -8.79
C ALA A 3 6.08 -1.93 -10.01
N PHE A 4 6.87 -2.90 -10.50
CA PHE A 4 6.46 -3.73 -11.63
C PHE A 4 5.42 -4.78 -11.21
N TYR A 5 5.55 -5.33 -10.00
CA TYR A 5 4.51 -6.15 -9.39
C TYR A 5 3.19 -5.39 -9.30
N GLU A 6 3.20 -4.15 -8.81
CA GLU A 6 1.98 -3.34 -8.72
C GLU A 6 1.38 -3.04 -10.10
N ALA A 7 2.21 -2.70 -11.08
CA ALA A 7 1.77 -2.48 -12.45
C ALA A 7 1.14 -3.74 -13.09
N SER A 8 1.64 -4.93 -12.77
CA SER A 8 1.09 -6.19 -13.29
C SER A 8 -0.34 -6.51 -12.81
N HIS A 9 -0.81 -5.86 -11.74
CA HIS A 9 -2.20 -5.93 -11.29
C HIS A 9 -3.15 -4.99 -12.05
N LEU A 10 -2.63 -4.16 -12.97
CA LEU A 10 -3.44 -3.35 -13.89
C LEU A 10 -3.75 -4.07 -15.22
N ARG A 11 -3.26 -5.31 -15.38
CA ARG A 11 -3.42 -6.07 -16.62
C ARG A 11 -4.87 -6.27 -17.03
N LEU A 12 -5.09 -6.35 -18.33
CA LEU A 12 -6.37 -6.67 -18.94
C LEU A 12 -6.37 -8.12 -19.45
N HIS A 13 -7.56 -8.61 -19.81
CA HIS A 13 -7.68 -9.94 -20.41
C HIS A 13 -6.83 -10.04 -21.67
N GLY A 14 -5.98 -11.07 -21.77
CA GLY A 14 -5.12 -11.33 -22.93
C GLY A 14 -3.74 -10.66 -22.86
N ASP A 15 -3.41 -9.98 -21.77
CA ASP A 15 -2.06 -9.43 -21.56
C ASP A 15 -1.11 -10.49 -20.99
N GLU A 16 -0.55 -11.32 -21.88
CA GLU A 16 0.38 -12.39 -21.53
C GLU A 16 1.66 -11.85 -20.89
N THR A 17 2.14 -10.69 -21.33
CA THR A 17 3.36 -10.08 -20.79
C THR A 17 3.18 -9.69 -19.32
N LEU A 18 2.06 -9.06 -18.96
CA LEU A 18 1.80 -8.71 -17.56
C LEU A 18 1.40 -9.91 -16.70
N GLU A 19 0.85 -10.98 -17.29
CA GLU A 19 0.64 -12.25 -16.56
C GLU A 19 1.99 -12.87 -16.17
N GLU A 20 2.93 -12.99 -17.12
CA GLU A 20 4.29 -13.47 -16.85
C GLU A 20 5.02 -12.56 -15.85
N ALA A 21 4.87 -11.24 -16.00
CA ALA A 21 5.42 -10.26 -15.07
C ALA A 21 4.91 -10.46 -13.64
N LEU A 22 3.62 -10.76 -13.46
CA LEU A 22 3.06 -11.01 -12.12
C LEU A 22 3.74 -12.25 -11.50
N VAL A 23 3.86 -13.35 -12.24
CA VAL A 23 4.49 -14.58 -11.74
C VAL A 23 5.96 -14.34 -11.40
N PHE A 24 6.69 -13.70 -12.31
CA PHE A 24 8.11 -13.38 -12.16
C PHE A 24 8.33 -12.51 -10.91
N THR A 25 7.64 -11.37 -10.82
CA THR A 25 7.83 -10.41 -9.73
C THR A 25 7.38 -10.98 -8.39
N THR A 26 6.27 -11.73 -8.33
CA THR A 26 5.81 -12.41 -7.11
C THR A 26 6.88 -13.34 -6.54
N THR A 27 7.51 -14.12 -7.41
CA THR A 27 8.53 -15.11 -7.01
C THR A 27 9.74 -14.41 -6.40
N HIS A 28 10.27 -13.39 -7.08
CA HIS A 28 11.44 -12.65 -6.63
C HIS A 28 11.17 -11.82 -5.37
N LEU A 29 9.98 -11.21 -5.25
CA LEU A 29 9.59 -10.44 -4.07
C LEU A 29 9.42 -11.32 -2.83
N LYS A 30 8.86 -12.53 -2.95
CA LYS A 30 8.81 -13.48 -1.84
C LYS A 30 10.20 -13.83 -1.31
N THR A 31 11.15 -14.10 -2.22
CA THR A 31 12.54 -14.37 -1.86
C THR A 31 13.25 -13.14 -1.28
N ALA A 32 12.93 -11.94 -1.74
CA ALA A 32 13.50 -10.70 -1.19
C ALA A 32 12.97 -10.44 0.22
N ALA A 33 11.66 -10.58 0.45
CA ALA A 33 11.03 -10.37 1.74
C ALA A 33 11.58 -11.30 2.83
N SER A 34 12.02 -12.51 2.48
CA SER A 34 12.61 -13.45 3.45
C SER A 34 14.07 -13.14 3.82
N LYS A 35 14.74 -12.25 3.08
CA LYS A 35 16.18 -11.97 3.23
C LYS A 35 16.47 -10.67 3.99
N THR A 36 15.47 -9.83 4.19
CA THR A 36 15.63 -8.49 4.77
C THR A 36 14.61 -8.25 5.88
N THR A 37 15.04 -7.65 6.98
CA THR A 37 14.19 -7.24 8.10
C THR A 37 13.96 -5.73 8.14
N ASP A 38 14.20 -5.05 7.03
CA ASP A 38 14.00 -3.60 6.90
C ASP A 38 12.56 -3.26 6.49
N ARG A 39 12.20 -1.98 6.53
CA ARG A 39 10.85 -1.51 6.15
C ARG A 39 10.48 -1.82 4.70
N MET A 40 11.47 -2.06 3.84
CA MET A 40 11.24 -2.53 2.48
C MET A 40 10.60 -3.92 2.49
N SER A 41 10.98 -4.81 3.42
CA SER A 41 10.32 -6.10 3.54
C SER A 41 8.87 -5.97 4.02
N GLU A 42 8.54 -5.04 4.91
CA GLU A 42 7.16 -4.74 5.30
C GLU A 42 6.32 -4.26 4.11
N GLN A 43 6.84 -3.32 3.32
CA GLN A 43 6.18 -2.86 2.09
C GLN A 43 5.91 -4.02 1.12
N ILE A 44 6.91 -4.89 0.91
CA ILE A 44 6.79 -6.04 0.01
C ILE A 44 5.77 -7.04 0.55
N ILE A 45 5.79 -7.34 1.86
CA ILE A 45 4.83 -8.26 2.49
C ILE A 45 3.41 -7.70 2.38
N CYS A 46 3.22 -6.40 2.59
CA CYS A 46 1.92 -5.75 2.40
C CYS A 46 1.43 -5.88 0.96
N ALA A 47 2.27 -5.54 -0.03
CA ALA A 47 1.90 -5.65 -1.45
C ALA A 47 1.59 -7.10 -1.87
N LEU A 48 2.38 -8.07 -1.40
CA LEU A 48 2.16 -9.49 -1.68
C LEU A 48 0.87 -10.03 -1.04
N LYS A 49 0.43 -9.46 0.09
CA LYS A 49 -0.85 -9.78 0.72
C LYS A 49 -2.02 -9.15 -0.04
N GLN A 50 -1.92 -7.85 -0.33
CA GLN A 50 -2.93 -7.11 -1.05
C GLN A 50 -2.27 -6.05 -1.94
N PRO A 51 -2.33 -6.20 -3.27
CA PRO A 51 -1.77 -5.22 -4.20
C PRO A 51 -2.50 -3.89 -4.11
N LEU A 52 -1.79 -2.78 -4.35
CA LEU A 52 -2.30 -1.42 -4.28
C LEU A 52 -3.62 -1.26 -5.04
N ARG A 53 -3.68 -1.79 -6.27
CA ARG A 53 -4.86 -1.68 -7.16
C ARG A 53 -6.12 -2.35 -6.60
N LYS A 54 -5.96 -3.32 -5.71
CA LYS A 54 -7.02 -4.15 -5.13
C LYS A 54 -7.25 -3.83 -3.65
N SER A 55 -6.53 -2.88 -3.08
CA SER A 55 -6.64 -2.48 -1.67
C SER A 55 -7.64 -1.34 -1.50
N PRO A 56 -8.43 -1.33 -0.40
CA PRO A 56 -9.20 -0.15 -0.01
C PRO A 56 -8.26 1.04 0.23
N GLU A 57 -8.58 2.18 -0.36
CA GLU A 57 -7.70 3.35 -0.41
C GLU A 57 -7.35 3.84 1.00
N ARG A 58 -8.32 3.84 1.92
CA ARG A 58 -8.10 4.27 3.31
C ARG A 58 -7.21 3.34 4.12
N LEU A 59 -7.35 2.03 3.90
CA LEU A 59 -6.49 1.05 4.56
C LEU A 59 -5.05 1.21 4.09
N GLN A 60 -4.87 1.35 2.77
CA GLN A 60 -3.57 1.55 2.16
C GLN A 60 -2.94 2.89 2.59
N ALA A 61 -3.71 3.98 2.60
CA ALA A 61 -3.23 5.30 3.04
C ALA A 61 -2.72 5.23 4.49
N ARG A 62 -3.45 4.56 5.38
CA ARG A 62 -3.01 4.40 6.79
C ARG A 62 -1.67 3.68 6.89
N GLN A 63 -1.49 2.58 6.15
CA GLN A 63 -0.23 1.83 6.13
C GLN A 63 0.90 2.67 5.54
N TYR A 64 0.63 3.34 4.41
CA TYR A 64 1.65 4.12 3.71
C TYR A 64 2.10 5.36 4.48
N ILE A 65 1.22 6.02 5.26
CA ILE A 65 1.61 7.13 6.15
C ILE A 65 2.70 6.68 7.15
N ALA A 66 2.56 5.48 7.74
CA ALA A 66 3.55 4.94 8.68
C ALA A 66 4.88 4.57 8.00
N ILE A 67 4.80 4.09 6.76
CA ILE A 67 5.98 3.80 5.94
C ILE A 67 6.71 5.10 5.55
N TYR A 68 5.97 6.07 5.00
CA TYR A 68 6.51 7.33 4.47
C TYR A 68 7.16 8.18 5.56
N GLN A 69 6.65 8.12 6.80
CA GLN A 69 7.22 8.83 7.94
C GLN A 69 8.71 8.53 8.17
N ASP A 70 9.15 7.32 7.86
CA ASP A 70 10.50 6.86 8.17
C ASP A 70 11.40 6.78 6.93
N GLU A 71 10.89 7.19 5.77
CA GLU A 71 11.73 7.42 4.60
C GLU A 71 12.65 8.62 4.86
N VAL A 72 13.96 8.46 4.66
CA VAL A 72 14.95 9.51 4.94
C VAL A 72 14.67 10.79 4.15
N SER A 73 14.11 10.65 2.94
CA SER A 73 13.84 11.73 2.00
C SER A 73 12.39 12.21 1.99
N HIS A 74 11.57 11.85 2.99
CA HIS A 74 10.15 12.23 2.97
C HIS A 74 9.96 13.75 3.06
N ASN A 75 8.92 14.24 2.40
CA ASN A 75 8.48 15.61 2.52
C ASN A 75 7.68 15.78 3.81
N LYS A 76 8.21 16.58 4.75
CA LYS A 76 7.60 16.80 6.06
C LYS A 76 6.21 17.42 5.98
N ALA A 77 6.01 18.40 5.09
CA ALA A 77 4.73 19.07 4.91
C ALA A 77 3.67 18.10 4.34
N LEU A 78 4.06 17.24 3.40
CA LEU A 78 3.18 16.21 2.85
C LEU A 78 2.78 15.18 3.93
N LEU A 79 3.73 14.74 4.76
CA LEU A 79 3.46 13.81 5.85
C LEU A 79 2.50 14.41 6.88
N GLU A 80 2.71 15.67 7.26
CA GLU A 80 1.85 16.39 8.20
C GLU A 80 0.43 16.53 7.63
N LEU A 81 0.30 16.97 6.38
CA LEU A 81 -0.98 17.06 5.69
C LEU A 81 -1.71 15.72 5.67
N ALA A 82 -1.03 14.64 5.28
CA ALA A 82 -1.63 13.31 5.21
C ALA A 82 -2.15 12.82 6.58
N LYS A 83 -1.42 13.11 7.67
CA LYS A 83 -1.85 12.75 9.03
C LYS A 83 -3.07 13.56 9.48
N LEU A 84 -3.06 14.87 9.25
CA LEU A 84 -4.16 15.75 9.65
C LEU A 84 -5.44 15.40 8.89
N ASP A 85 -5.35 15.24 7.57
CA ASP A 85 -6.47 14.87 6.71
C ASP A 85 -7.06 13.49 7.10
N PHE A 86 -6.20 12.51 7.36
CA PHE A 86 -6.64 11.18 7.80
C PHE A 86 -7.41 11.25 9.12
N ASN A 87 -6.91 12.02 10.09
CA ASN A 87 -7.55 12.17 11.40
C ASN A 87 -8.86 12.96 11.33
N LEU A 88 -8.92 14.00 10.51
CA LEU A 88 -10.14 14.78 10.26
C LEU A 88 -11.27 13.86 9.76
N LEU A 89 -10.97 13.07 8.72
CA LEU A 89 -11.94 12.16 8.13
C LEU A 89 -12.28 10.99 9.07
N GLN A 90 -11.32 10.53 9.88
CA GLN A 90 -11.61 9.56 10.94
C GLN A 90 -12.62 10.10 11.96
N SER A 91 -12.55 11.38 12.33
CA SER A 91 -13.51 12.00 13.24
C SER A 91 -14.92 11.97 12.64
N LEU A 92 -15.05 12.38 11.37
CA LEU A 92 -16.32 12.35 10.65
C LEU A 92 -16.90 10.93 10.59
N HIS A 93 -16.10 9.94 10.18
CA HIS A 93 -16.58 8.55 10.11
C HIS A 93 -17.04 8.00 11.47
N LYS A 94 -16.44 8.45 12.59
CA LYS A 94 -16.88 8.06 13.94
C LYS A 94 -18.23 8.67 14.29
N GLU A 95 -18.47 9.92 13.90
CA GLU A 95 -19.77 10.58 14.09
C GLU A 95 -20.86 9.90 13.24
N GLU A 96 -20.58 9.61 11.97
CA GLU A 96 -21.48 8.86 11.09
C GLU A 96 -21.81 7.48 11.67
N LEU A 97 -20.80 6.75 12.14
CA LEU A 97 -21.00 5.45 12.77
C LEU A 97 -21.84 5.56 14.05
N ALA A 98 -21.62 6.57 14.89
CA ALA A 98 -22.41 6.80 16.09
C ALA A 98 -23.89 7.11 15.77
N GLN A 99 -24.16 7.78 14.64
CA GLN A 99 -25.52 8.04 14.16
C GLN A 99 -26.19 6.77 13.63
N ILE A 100 -25.46 5.92 12.91
CA ILE A 100 -25.99 4.65 12.38
C ILE A 100 -26.31 3.66 13.51
N LEU A 101 -25.51 3.68 14.58
CA LEU A 101 -25.69 2.77 15.73
C LEU A 101 -26.74 3.24 16.74
N ARG A 102 -27.26 4.47 16.61
CA ARG A 102 -28.34 5.01 17.44
C ARG A 102 -29.69 4.51 16.96
#